data_AF-A0A1F8Y9M1-F1
#
_entry.id   AF-A0A1F8Y9M1-F1
#
_cell.length_a   1.000
_cell.length_b   1.000
_cell.length_c   1.000
_cell.angle_alpha   90.00
_cell.angle_beta   90.00
_cell.angle_gamma   90.00
#
_symmetry.space_group_name_H-M   'P 1'
#
loop_
_entity.id
_entity.type
_entity.pdbx_description
1 polymer ?
#
loop_
_entity_poly.entity_id
_entity_poly.type
_entity_poly.pdbx_seq_one_letter_code
_entity_poly.pdbx_strand_id
1 'polypeptide(L)'
;MTKRQIDREYEKIDYELRINNPPVSPYPPDIVKRRELLLYAQVHLANIFDAKRRRDNIMTSFEEFQYWCVMDDYYNWDKTQLNT
;
A
#
# COMPACT_ATOMS: atom_id res chain seq x y z
N MET A 1 -3.60 -11.47 7.95
CA MET A 1 -3.84 -10.21 8.70
C MET A 1 -5.07 -10.29 9.60
N THR A 2 -5.03 -9.70 10.79
CA THR A 2 -6.18 -9.47 11.69
C THR A 2 -6.77 -8.07 11.47
N LYS A 3 -7.98 -7.79 11.96
CA LYS A 3 -8.58 -6.45 11.87
C LYS A 3 -7.63 -5.36 12.43
N ARG A 4 -7.05 -5.59 13.62
CA ARG A 4 -6.11 -4.67 14.24
C ARG A 4 -4.85 -4.43 13.40
N GLN A 5 -4.40 -5.44 12.64
CA GLN A 5 -3.28 -5.25 11.72
C GLN A 5 -3.70 -4.39 10.52
N ILE A 6 -4.89 -4.63 9.95
CA ILE A 6 -5.43 -3.82 8.85
C ILE A 6 -5.57 -2.34 9.28
N ASP A 7 -6.14 -2.08 10.45
CA ASP A 7 -6.30 -0.72 10.98
C ASP A 7 -4.94 -0.01 11.11
N ARG A 8 -3.91 -0.70 11.63
CA ARG A 8 -2.55 -0.17 11.74
C ARG A 8 -1.90 0.11 10.39
N GLU A 9 -2.13 -0.75 9.39
CA GLU A 9 -1.60 -0.52 8.05
C GLU A 9 -2.28 0.70 7.39
N TYR A 10 -3.59 0.90 7.59
CA TYR A 10 -4.27 2.12 7.16
C TYR A 10 -3.70 3.37 7.83
N GLU A 11 -3.43 3.34 9.14
CA GLU A 11 -2.80 4.46 9.86
C GLU A 11 -1.43 4.83 9.27
N LYS A 12 -0.60 3.83 8.94
CA LYS A 12 0.69 4.07 8.29
C LYS A 12 0.52 4.74 6.93
N ILE A 13 -0.38 4.22 6.09
CA ILE A 13 -0.60 4.78 4.75
C ILE A 13 -1.16 6.21 4.84
N ASP A 14 -2.07 6.46 5.77
CA ASP A 14 -2.64 7.80 5.96
C ASP A 14 -1.57 8.81 6.41
N TYR A 15 -0.65 8.40 7.28
CA TYR A 15 0.52 9.19 7.64
C TYR A 15 1.39 9.52 6.42
N GLU A 16 1.73 8.51 5.60
CA GLU A 16 2.56 8.71 4.40
C GLU A 16 1.89 9.66 3.38
N LEU A 17 0.56 9.57 3.22
CA LEU A 17 -0.19 10.39 2.27
C LEU A 17 -0.46 11.81 2.78
N ARG A 18 -0.71 12.01 4.07
CA ARG A 18 -1.17 13.30 4.61
C ARG A 18 -0.10 14.10 5.33
N ILE A 19 0.85 13.41 5.97
CA ILE A 19 1.84 14.03 6.85
C ILE A 19 3.22 14.01 6.20
N ASN A 20 3.63 12.88 5.62
CA ASN A 20 4.94 12.73 4.96
C ASN A 20 4.93 13.29 3.53
N ASN A 21 4.55 14.57 3.38
CA ASN A 21 4.48 15.20 2.07
C ASN A 21 5.85 15.76 1.63
N PRO A 22 6.30 15.47 0.39
CA PRO A 22 7.50 16.09 -0.16
C PRO A 22 7.36 17.62 -0.22
N PRO A 23 8.44 18.38 -0.01
CA PRO A 23 8.38 19.85 0.04
C PRO A 23 8.22 20.50 -1.35
N VAL A 24 8.24 19.71 -2.43
CA VAL A 24 8.20 20.20 -3.81
C VAL A 24 6.79 20.07 -4.37
N SER A 25 6.26 21.13 -4.99
CA SER A 25 5.01 21.11 -5.74
C SER A 25 5.16 21.93 -7.04
N PRO A 26 4.80 21.39 -8.22
CA PRO A 26 4.18 20.08 -8.44
C PRO A 26 5.13 18.91 -8.15
N TYR A 27 4.55 17.75 -7.79
CA TYR A 27 5.35 16.56 -7.52
C TYR A 27 6.01 16.03 -8.80
N PRO A 28 7.32 15.70 -8.76
CA PRO A 28 7.99 14.94 -9.80
C PRO A 28 7.27 13.61 -10.12
N PRO A 29 7.32 13.11 -11.38
CA PRO A 29 6.59 11.91 -11.78
C PRO A 29 6.93 10.63 -10.98
N ASP A 30 8.17 10.50 -10.54
CA ASP A 30 8.65 9.43 -9.66
C ASP A 30 8.00 9.48 -8.27
N ILE A 31 7.86 10.67 -7.69
CA ILE A 31 7.13 10.87 -6.44
C ILE A 31 5.64 10.54 -6.62
N VAL A 32 5.04 10.94 -7.75
CA VAL A 32 3.64 10.60 -8.06
C VAL A 32 3.46 9.08 -8.10
N LYS A 33 4.29 8.36 -8.87
CA LYS A 33 4.24 6.89 -8.96
C LYS A 33 4.41 6.22 -7.59
N ARG A 34 5.34 6.71 -6.78
CA ARG A 34 5.54 6.17 -5.42
C ARG A 34 4.28 6.36 -4.56
N ARG A 35 3.58 7.48 -4.70
CA ARG A 35 2.32 7.73 -3.97
C ARG A 35 1.14 6.92 -4.53
N GLU A 36 1.14 6.58 -5.82
CA GLU A 36 0.14 5.66 -6.40
C GLU A 36 0.21 4.26 -5.76
N LEU A 37 1.41 3.77 -5.43
CA LEU A 37 1.58 2.49 -4.71
C LEU A 37 0.83 2.49 -3.36
N LEU A 38 0.88 3.61 -2.62
CA LEU A 38 0.15 3.73 -1.36
C LEU A 38 -1.37 3.67 -1.57
N LEU A 39 -1.89 4.21 -2.68
CA LEU A 39 -3.31 4.11 -3.02
C LEU A 39 -3.69 2.67 -3.36
N TYR A 40 -2.85 1.94 -4.11
CA TYR A 40 -3.08 0.52 -4.37
C TYR A 40 -3.05 -0.31 -3.08
N ALA A 41 -2.15 -0.01 -2.16
CA ALA A 41 -2.11 -0.66 -0.85
C ALA A 41 -3.43 -0.47 -0.07
N GLN A 42 -4.05 0.72 -0.12
CA GLN A 42 -5.36 0.98 0.51
C GLN A 42 -6.48 0.12 -0.10
N VAL A 43 -6.45 -0.10 -1.42
CA VAL A 43 -7.42 -0.95 -2.13
C VAL A 43 -7.27 -2.41 -1.67
N HIS A 44 -6.04 -2.93 -1.63
CA HIS A 44 -5.80 -4.30 -1.16
C HIS A 44 -6.23 -4.49 0.29
N LEU A 45 -5.97 -3.53 1.19
CA LEU A 45 -6.48 -3.59 2.58
C LEU A 45 -8.02 -3.66 2.64
N ALA A 46 -8.71 -2.92 1.77
CA ALA A 46 -10.17 -2.94 1.71
C ALA A 46 -10.69 -4.29 1.23
N ASN A 47 -10.03 -4.87 0.22
CA ASN A 47 -10.37 -6.18 -0.32
C ASN A 47 -10.10 -7.29 0.71
N ILE A 48 -8.99 -7.24 1.45
CA ILE A 48 -8.70 -8.16 2.57
C ILE A 48 -9.82 -8.10 3.61
N PHE A 49 -10.25 -6.89 3.98
CA PHE A 49 -11.34 -6.71 4.96
C PHE A 49 -12.65 -7.33 4.47
N ASP A 50 -13.04 -7.06 3.22
CA ASP A 50 -14.26 -7.61 2.64
C ASP A 50 -14.21 -9.13 2.45
N ALA A 51 -13.08 -9.67 1.97
CA ALA A 51 -12.86 -11.11 1.83
C ALA A 51 -12.99 -11.84 3.18
N LYS A 52 -12.40 -11.28 4.25
CA LYS A 52 -12.55 -11.82 5.61
C LYS A 52 -13.99 -11.78 6.09
N ARG A 53 -14.73 -10.70 5.81
CA ARG A 53 -16.16 -10.59 6.13
C ARG A 53 -16.98 -11.69 5.44
N ARG A 54 -16.62 -12.02 4.19
CA ARG A 54 -17.23 -13.11 3.40
C ARG A 54 -16.70 -14.51 3.74
N ARG A 55 -15.68 -14.63 4.60
CA ARG A 55 -14.96 -15.88 4.91
C ARG A 55 -14.33 -16.54 3.67
N ASP A 56 -13.93 -15.73 2.69
CA ASP A 56 -13.24 -16.16 1.49
C ASP A 56 -11.73 -16.20 1.75
N ASN A 57 -11.23 -17.39 2.08
CA ASN A 57 -9.81 -17.58 2.44
C ASN A 57 -8.88 -17.44 1.23
N ILE A 58 -9.34 -17.82 0.02
CA ILE A 58 -8.53 -17.74 -1.20
C ILE A 58 -8.30 -16.28 -1.54
N MET A 59 -9.38 -15.49 -1.59
CA MET A 59 -9.29 -14.06 -1.85
C MET A 59 -8.50 -13.34 -0.74
N THR A 60 -8.69 -13.74 0.52
CA THR A 60 -7.90 -13.19 1.63
C THR A 60 -6.41 -13.40 1.42
N SER A 61 -5.97 -14.63 1.10
CA SER A 61 -4.54 -14.92 0.88
C SER A 61 -3.99 -14.20 -0.35
N PHE A 62 -4.77 -14.12 -1.43
CA PHE A 62 -4.38 -13.41 -2.64
C PHE A 62 -4.17 -11.91 -2.37
N GLU A 63 -5.14 -11.25 -1.73
CA GLU A 63 -5.06 -9.82 -1.44
C GLU A 63 -4.00 -9.49 -0.38
N GLU A 64 -3.79 -10.37 0.61
CA GLU A 64 -2.68 -10.22 1.55
C GLU A 64 -1.32 -10.30 0.84
N PHE A 65 -1.16 -11.21 -0.14
CA PHE A 65 0.05 -11.28 -0.95
C PHE A 65 0.25 -10.02 -1.81
N GLN A 66 -0.79 -9.56 -2.52
CA GLN A 66 -0.72 -8.37 -3.37
C GLN A 66 -0.38 -7.12 -2.55
N TYR A 67 -1.01 -6.96 -1.37
CA TYR A 67 -0.67 -5.89 -0.44
C TYR A 67 0.83 -5.87 -0.11
N TRP A 68 1.41 -7.04 0.22
CA TRP A 68 2.83 -7.11 0.55
C TRP A 68 3.74 -6.82 -0.64
N CYS A 69 3.39 -7.26 -1.84
CA CYS A 69 4.15 -6.89 -3.05
C CYS A 69 4.17 -5.37 -3.27
N VAL A 70 3.00 -4.71 -3.21
CA VAL A 70 2.89 -3.26 -3.38
C VAL A 70 3.68 -2.51 -2.31
N MET A 71 3.61 -2.95 -1.05
CA MET A 71 4.37 -2.32 0.02
C MET A 71 5.87 -2.57 -0.07
N ASP A 72 6.30 -3.74 -0.58
CA ASP A 72 7.70 -4.02 -0.86
C ASP A 72 8.25 -3.09 -1.94
N ASP A 73 7.50 -2.91 -3.04
CA ASP A 73 7.82 -1.94 -4.09
C ASP A 73 7.90 -0.50 -3.55
N TYR A 74 7.00 -0.13 -2.63
CA TYR A 74 6.99 1.18 -1.99
C TYR A 74 8.25 1.41 -1.13
N TYR A 75 8.63 0.44 -0.30
CA TYR A 75 9.76 0.56 0.61
C TYR A 75 11.12 0.38 -0.08
N ASN A 76 11.19 -0.44 -1.13
CA ASN A 76 12.42 -0.68 -1.91
C ASN A 76 12.50 0.16 -3.18
N TRP A 77 11.67 1.20 -3.31
CA TRP A 77 11.58 2.08 -4.48
C TRP A 77 12.94 2.47 -5.08
N ASP A 78 13.91 2.88 -4.25
CA ASP A 78 15.24 3.31 -4.69
C ASP A 78 16.08 2.18 -5.32
N LYS A 79 15.84 0.92 -4.92
CA LYS A 79 16.51 -0.25 -5.50
C LYS A 79 15.87 -0.66 -6.82
N THR A 80 14.58 -0.40 -6.99
CA THR A 80 13.83 -0.74 -8.20
C THR A 80 14.21 0.17 -9.38
N GLN A 81 14.59 1.42 -9.10
CA GLN A 81 15.07 2.39 -10.12
C GLN A 81 16.48 2.07 -10.67
N LEU A 82 17.26 1.20 -10.01
CA LEU A 82 18.62 0.83 -10.45
C LEU A 82 18.63 -0.35 -11.43
N ASN A 83 17.48 -0.98 -11.71
CA ASN A 83 17.35 -2.17 -12.56
C ASN A 83 16.58 -1.89 -13.87
N THR A 84 16.36 -0.63 -14.22
CA THR A 84 15.72 -0.16 -15.47
C THR A 84 16.57 0.91 -16.12
#